data_AF-A0A7C6KSP3-F1
#
_entry.id   AF-A0A7C6KSP3-F1
#
_cell.length_a   1.000
_cell.length_b   1.000
_cell.length_c   1.000
_cell.angle_alpha   90.00
_cell.angle_beta   90.00
_cell.angle_gamma   90.00
#
_symmetry.space_group_name_H-M   'P 1'
#
loop_
_entity.id
_entity.type
_entity.pdbx_description
1 polymer ?
#
loop_
_entity_poly.entity_id
_entity_poly.type
_entity_poly.pdbx_seq_one_letter_code
_entity_poly.pdbx_strand_id
1 'polypeptide(L)'
;MTSNGLVTGISEGTATITAETENGGYQAFCTVRVNPDYPLWDPSKDYPLGSYVLYDGRVFQNWYYANTGIRPTEIDPYGNGAYNPWKEITNEWRPYNRYWGGEIVWHNGKQYKAKNDCYNEEPGVSASWQEITNEWRPNNTYVYGDIVWHNGKQYRAKYWNQNEEPGNSPAWELIE
;
A
#
# COMPACT_ATOMS: atom_id res chain seq x y z
N MET A 1 -10.16 0.53 -39.02
CA MET A 1 -9.34 0.43 -37.80
C MET A 1 -10.27 0.49 -36.60
N THR A 2 -10.36 -0.57 -35.82
CA THR A 2 -11.12 -0.58 -34.55
C THR A 2 -10.13 -0.97 -33.46
N SER A 3 -9.15 -0.11 -33.20
CA SER A 3 -8.11 -0.35 -32.19
C SER A 3 -8.58 0.19 -30.83
N ASN A 4 -9.59 -0.42 -30.24
CA ASN A 4 -10.08 -0.02 -28.91
C ASN A 4 -9.17 -0.52 -27.77
N GLY A 5 -8.00 -1.09 -28.08
CA GLY A 5 -7.02 -1.55 -27.08
C GLY A 5 -7.59 -2.60 -26.10
N LEU A 6 -8.60 -3.39 -26.50
CA LEU A 6 -9.22 -4.38 -25.63
C LEU A 6 -8.20 -5.48 -25.28
N VAL A 7 -7.90 -5.61 -23.98
CA VAL A 7 -7.02 -6.66 -23.44
C VAL A 7 -7.89 -7.69 -22.72
N THR A 8 -7.74 -8.97 -23.09
CA THR A 8 -8.43 -10.10 -22.45
C THR A 8 -7.42 -11.02 -21.76
N GLY A 9 -7.68 -11.38 -20.52
CA GLY A 9 -6.91 -12.41 -19.82
C GLY A 9 -7.17 -13.80 -20.43
N ILE A 10 -6.12 -14.60 -20.59
CA ILE A 10 -6.20 -15.98 -21.12
C ILE A 10 -5.92 -17.01 -20.03
N SER A 11 -4.93 -16.75 -19.18
CA SER A 11 -4.51 -17.62 -18.09
C SER A 11 -4.04 -16.77 -16.92
N GLU A 12 -3.91 -17.38 -15.73
CA GLU A 12 -3.29 -16.71 -14.59
C GLU A 12 -1.93 -16.14 -14.98
N GLY A 13 -1.61 -14.99 -14.40
CA GLY A 13 -0.35 -14.33 -14.64
C GLY A 13 -0.43 -12.83 -14.54
N THR A 14 0.73 -12.21 -14.63
CA THR A 14 0.86 -10.76 -14.64
C THR A 14 1.36 -10.34 -16.01
N ALA A 15 0.67 -9.37 -16.62
CA ALA A 15 1.07 -8.74 -17.86
C ALA A 15 1.32 -7.24 -17.62
N THR A 16 2.40 -6.72 -18.16
CA THR A 16 2.64 -5.26 -18.21
C THR A 16 2.23 -4.77 -19.59
N ILE A 17 1.27 -3.85 -19.63
CA ILE A 17 0.87 -3.13 -20.83
C ILE A 17 1.70 -1.85 -20.87
N THR A 18 2.47 -1.67 -21.95
CA THR A 18 3.25 -0.46 -22.20
C THR A 18 2.59 0.31 -23.34
N ALA A 19 2.31 1.60 -23.12
CA ALA A 19 1.95 2.55 -24.16
C ALA A 19 3.16 3.46 -24.42
N GLU A 20 3.53 3.62 -25.69
CA GLU A 20 4.65 4.46 -26.13
C GLU A 20 4.19 5.43 -27.21
N THR A 21 4.63 6.69 -27.15
CA THR A 21 4.36 7.66 -28.20
C THR A 21 5.10 7.28 -29.49
N GLU A 22 4.56 7.62 -30.66
CA GLU A 22 5.12 7.22 -31.97
C GLU A 22 6.60 7.61 -32.14
N ASN A 23 7.03 8.70 -31.53
CA ASN A 23 8.41 9.19 -31.54
C ASN A 23 9.31 8.58 -30.43
N GLY A 24 8.79 7.67 -29.61
CA GLY A 24 9.49 7.02 -28.49
C GLY A 24 9.79 7.93 -27.29
N GLY A 25 9.33 9.19 -27.31
CA GLY A 25 9.67 10.18 -26.28
C GLY A 25 8.99 9.99 -24.93
N TYR A 26 7.87 9.25 -24.88
CA TYR A 26 7.09 9.04 -23.65
C TYR A 26 6.55 7.62 -23.57
N GLN A 27 6.61 7.04 -22.37
CA GLN A 27 6.03 5.74 -22.06
C GLN A 27 5.12 5.81 -20.84
N ALA A 28 4.04 5.02 -20.86
CA ALA A 28 3.19 4.73 -19.70
C ALA A 28 3.06 3.22 -19.54
N PHE A 29 2.97 2.73 -18.30
CA PHE A 29 2.85 1.31 -18.00
C PHE A 29 1.65 1.04 -17.09
N CYS A 30 1.01 -0.10 -17.29
CA CYS A 30 -0.04 -0.64 -16.41
C CYS A 30 0.19 -2.13 -16.21
N THR A 31 0.14 -2.59 -14.97
CA THR A 31 0.26 -4.01 -14.63
C THR A 31 -1.14 -4.60 -14.47
N VAL A 32 -1.47 -5.59 -15.30
CA VAL A 32 -2.71 -6.36 -15.23
C VAL A 32 -2.40 -7.73 -14.64
N ARG A 33 -3.12 -8.09 -13.58
CA ARG A 33 -3.05 -9.43 -13.00
C ARG A 33 -4.31 -10.21 -13.34
N VAL A 34 -4.15 -11.31 -14.07
CA VAL A 34 -5.20 -12.32 -14.22
C VAL A 34 -5.06 -13.25 -13.03
N ASN A 35 -6.06 -13.22 -12.16
CA ASN A 35 -6.10 -14.09 -11.00
C ASN A 35 -6.55 -15.51 -11.42
N PRO A 36 -6.13 -16.55 -10.70
CA PRO A 36 -6.78 -17.85 -10.75
C PRO A 36 -8.29 -17.72 -10.54
N ASP A 37 -9.05 -18.71 -11.02
CA ASP A 37 -10.49 -18.80 -10.76
C ASP A 37 -10.73 -19.16 -9.29
N TYR A 38 -10.63 -18.16 -8.42
CA TYR A 38 -10.87 -18.30 -6.99
C TYR A 38 -12.37 -18.39 -6.72
N PRO A 39 -12.82 -19.24 -5.77
CA PRO A 39 -14.23 -19.36 -5.46
C PRO A 39 -14.79 -18.02 -4.95
N LEU A 40 -16.05 -17.73 -5.28
CA LEU A 40 -16.78 -16.64 -4.65
C LEU A 40 -16.81 -16.84 -3.12
N TRP A 41 -16.66 -15.76 -2.37
CA TRP A 41 -16.82 -15.76 -0.92
C TRP A 41 -18.26 -16.16 -0.56
N ASP A 42 -18.37 -17.08 0.40
CA ASP A 42 -19.61 -17.67 0.86
C ASP A 42 -19.64 -17.55 2.39
N PRO A 43 -20.61 -16.82 2.96
CA PRO A 43 -20.70 -16.61 4.41
C PRO A 43 -20.89 -17.90 5.21
N SER A 44 -21.35 -18.98 4.55
CA SER A 44 -21.62 -20.26 5.20
C SER A 44 -20.43 -21.22 5.21
N LYS A 45 -19.32 -20.86 4.57
CA LYS A 45 -18.14 -21.73 4.44
C LYS A 45 -17.04 -21.38 5.42
N ASP A 46 -16.36 -22.44 5.86
CA ASP A 46 -15.08 -22.33 6.51
C ASP A 46 -13.96 -22.34 5.49
N TYR A 47 -13.01 -21.43 5.68
CA TYR A 47 -11.85 -21.29 4.81
C TYR A 47 -10.58 -21.67 5.58
N PRO A 48 -9.79 -22.66 5.11
CA PRO A 48 -8.47 -22.93 5.66
C PRO A 48 -7.54 -21.70 5.59
N LEU A 49 -6.52 -21.69 6.44
CA LEU A 49 -5.43 -20.71 6.37
C LEU A 49 -4.83 -20.69 4.95
N GLY A 50 -4.66 -19.50 4.39
CA GLY A 50 -4.08 -19.30 3.06
C GLY A 50 -5.07 -19.40 1.90
N SER A 51 -6.37 -19.64 2.17
CA SER A 51 -7.40 -19.68 1.13
C SER A 51 -7.54 -18.34 0.40
N TYR A 52 -7.92 -18.41 -0.87
CA TYR A 52 -8.25 -17.23 -1.69
C TYR A 52 -9.73 -17.25 -2.05
N VAL A 53 -10.36 -16.08 -2.07
CA VAL A 53 -11.75 -15.90 -2.49
C VAL A 53 -11.92 -14.66 -3.36
N LEU A 54 -12.96 -14.66 -4.20
CA LEU A 54 -13.49 -13.48 -4.86
C LEU A 54 -14.64 -12.89 -4.05
N TYR A 55 -14.55 -11.60 -3.71
CA TYR A 55 -15.62 -10.86 -3.07
C TYR A 55 -15.72 -9.47 -3.71
N ASP A 56 -16.90 -9.15 -4.24
CA ASP A 56 -17.15 -7.85 -4.92
C ASP A 56 -16.11 -7.54 -6.01
N GLY A 57 -15.82 -8.54 -6.85
CA GLY A 57 -14.85 -8.44 -7.95
C GLY A 57 -13.37 -8.38 -7.54
N ARG A 58 -13.06 -8.44 -6.23
CA ARG A 58 -11.71 -8.32 -5.68
C ARG A 58 -11.25 -9.64 -5.07
N VAL A 59 -9.94 -9.84 -5.03
CA VAL A 59 -9.31 -11.05 -4.48
C VAL A 59 -8.86 -10.80 -3.05
N PHE A 60 -9.19 -11.75 -2.17
CA PHE A 60 -8.78 -11.74 -0.77
C PHE A 60 -8.08 -13.04 -0.43
N GLN A 61 -7.04 -12.96 0.40
CA GLN A 61 -6.37 -14.11 1.00
C GLN A 61 -6.67 -14.16 2.49
N ASN A 62 -6.96 -15.34 3.00
CA ASN A 62 -7.12 -15.59 4.43
C ASN A 62 -5.77 -15.83 5.11
N TRP A 63 -5.48 -15.09 6.17
CA TRP A 63 -4.25 -15.18 6.96
C TRP A 63 -4.44 -15.75 8.37
N TYR A 64 -5.68 -16.02 8.83
CA TYR A 64 -5.95 -16.51 10.19
C TYR A 64 -7.09 -17.55 10.27
N TYR A 65 -7.19 -18.26 11.39
CA TYR A 65 -8.19 -19.32 11.62
C TYR A 65 -9.40 -18.72 12.37
N ALA A 66 -10.38 -18.15 11.66
CA ALA A 66 -11.67 -17.71 12.22
C ALA A 66 -12.66 -17.21 11.14
N ASN A 67 -13.05 -18.06 10.18
CA ASN A 67 -13.59 -17.56 8.89
C ASN A 67 -15.09 -17.71 8.63
N THR A 68 -15.87 -18.32 9.53
CA THR A 68 -17.30 -18.44 9.27
C THR A 68 -17.98 -17.07 9.43
N GLY A 69 -18.56 -16.56 8.36
CA GLY A 69 -19.40 -15.35 8.36
C GLY A 69 -18.69 -13.99 8.34
N ILE A 70 -17.38 -13.90 8.61
CA ILE A 70 -16.65 -12.62 8.59
C ILE A 70 -16.50 -12.12 7.16
N ARG A 71 -17.00 -10.91 6.89
CA ARG A 71 -16.96 -10.33 5.54
C ARG A 71 -15.54 -9.85 5.21
N PRO A 72 -15.03 -10.05 3.98
CA PRO A 72 -13.64 -9.69 3.65
C PRO A 72 -13.26 -8.21 3.76
N THR A 73 -14.26 -7.32 3.85
CA THR A 73 -14.08 -5.86 3.91
C THR A 73 -14.51 -5.26 5.25
N GLU A 74 -14.82 -6.11 6.23
CA GLU A 74 -15.28 -5.70 7.55
C GLU A 74 -14.14 -5.08 8.38
N ILE A 75 -14.43 -3.98 9.05
CA ILE A 75 -13.49 -3.33 9.98
C ILE A 75 -13.89 -3.75 11.38
N ASP A 76 -12.93 -4.33 12.11
CA ASP A 76 -13.05 -4.81 13.48
C ASP A 76 -14.20 -5.81 13.62
N PRO A 77 -14.14 -6.95 12.90
CA PRO A 77 -15.24 -7.93 12.87
C PRO A 77 -15.54 -8.57 14.23
N TYR A 78 -14.67 -8.37 15.23
CA TYR A 78 -14.84 -8.91 16.58
C TYR A 78 -15.19 -7.84 17.63
N GLY A 79 -15.21 -6.55 17.26
CA GLY A 79 -15.48 -5.43 18.15
C GLY A 79 -14.45 -5.25 19.28
N ASN A 80 -13.24 -5.76 19.09
CA ASN A 80 -12.16 -5.74 20.10
C ASN A 80 -10.85 -5.19 19.54
N GLY A 81 -10.90 -4.55 18.37
CA GLY A 81 -9.74 -4.05 17.64
C GLY A 81 -8.94 -5.13 16.91
N ALA A 82 -9.40 -6.39 16.89
CA ALA A 82 -8.72 -7.44 16.15
C ALA A 82 -8.87 -7.28 14.64
N TYR A 83 -7.85 -7.74 13.94
CA TYR A 83 -7.71 -7.61 12.50
C TYR A 83 -8.72 -8.47 11.74
N ASN A 84 -9.11 -8.01 10.56
CA ASN A 84 -9.80 -8.87 9.61
C ASN A 84 -8.85 -10.01 9.16
N PRO A 85 -9.27 -11.30 9.22
CA PRO A 85 -8.47 -12.41 8.72
C PRO A 85 -8.25 -12.35 7.20
N TRP A 86 -9.12 -11.67 6.46
CA TRP A 86 -9.00 -11.45 5.03
C TRP A 86 -8.16 -10.21 4.72
N LYS A 87 -7.18 -10.38 3.84
CA LYS A 87 -6.40 -9.28 3.25
C LYS A 87 -6.70 -9.21 1.77
N GLU A 88 -7.17 -8.06 1.27
CA GLU A 88 -7.28 -7.79 -0.16
C GLU A 88 -5.88 -7.83 -0.78
N ILE A 89 -5.76 -8.55 -1.89
CA ILE A 89 -4.52 -8.63 -2.65
C ILE A 89 -4.46 -7.44 -3.61
N THR A 90 -3.91 -6.34 -3.10
CA THR A 90 -3.78 -5.06 -3.80
C THR A 90 -2.57 -4.29 -3.29
N ASN A 91 -2.06 -3.37 -4.11
CA ASN A 91 -1.05 -2.42 -3.69
C ASN A 91 -1.66 -1.14 -3.11
N GLU A 92 -2.99 -1.00 -3.09
CA GLU A 92 -3.65 0.16 -2.51
C GLU A 92 -3.85 -0.02 -1.00
N TRP A 93 -3.84 1.09 -0.26
CA TRP A 93 -4.24 1.06 1.14
C TRP A 93 -5.72 0.72 1.27
N ARG A 94 -6.06 -0.09 2.28
CA ARG A 94 -7.41 -0.49 2.66
C ARG A 94 -7.52 -0.44 4.18
N PRO A 95 -8.57 0.19 4.73
CA PRO A 95 -8.74 0.29 6.18
C PRO A 95 -8.95 -1.07 6.85
N TYR A 96 -9.50 -2.05 6.12
CA TYR A 96 -9.72 -3.42 6.61
C TYR A 96 -8.50 -4.34 6.44
N ASN A 97 -7.46 -3.92 5.71
CA ASN A 97 -6.23 -4.72 5.60
C ASN A 97 -5.33 -4.46 6.82
N ARG A 98 -4.76 -5.53 7.35
CA ARG A 98 -3.55 -5.45 8.19
C ARG A 98 -2.31 -5.35 7.32
N TYR A 99 -1.34 -4.56 7.74
CA TYR A 99 -0.07 -4.36 7.05
C TYR A 99 1.12 -4.67 7.93
N TRP A 100 1.99 -5.58 7.50
CA TRP A 100 3.23 -5.86 8.22
C TRP A 100 4.26 -4.76 8.00
N GLY A 101 5.15 -4.57 8.99
CA GLY A 101 6.29 -3.69 8.86
C GLY A 101 7.10 -4.00 7.60
N GLY A 102 7.31 -2.98 6.78
CA GLY A 102 8.00 -3.07 5.50
C GLY A 102 7.09 -3.13 4.27
N GLU A 103 5.81 -3.46 4.40
CA GLU A 103 4.87 -3.45 3.27
C GLU A 103 4.70 -2.04 2.68
N ILE A 104 4.53 -1.96 1.36
CA ILE A 104 4.36 -0.70 0.63
C ILE A 104 2.97 -0.65 0.03
N VAL A 105 2.28 0.49 0.22
CA VAL A 105 0.96 0.76 -0.33
C VAL A 105 0.92 2.09 -1.07
N TRP A 106 -0.02 2.21 -2.00
CA TRP A 106 -0.48 3.46 -2.60
C TRP A 106 -1.65 4.02 -1.79
N HIS A 107 -1.63 5.33 -1.55
CA HIS A 107 -2.75 6.08 -0.99
C HIS A 107 -2.72 7.51 -1.52
N ASN A 108 -3.82 8.00 -2.06
CA ASN A 108 -3.94 9.36 -2.62
C ASN A 108 -2.80 9.73 -3.60
N GLY A 109 -2.39 8.80 -4.46
CA GLY A 109 -1.35 9.00 -5.48
C GLY A 109 0.10 8.99 -4.94
N LYS A 110 0.31 8.61 -3.68
CA LYS A 110 1.64 8.53 -3.04
C LYS A 110 1.91 7.12 -2.53
N GLN A 111 3.19 6.78 -2.36
CA GLN A 111 3.59 5.52 -1.77
C GLN A 111 3.97 5.68 -0.30
N TYR A 112 3.55 4.71 0.51
CA TYR A 112 3.84 4.65 1.93
C TYR A 112 4.37 3.27 2.31
N LYS A 113 5.39 3.25 3.15
CA LYS A 113 5.93 2.02 3.75
C LYS A 113 5.46 1.91 5.19
N ALA A 114 4.85 0.79 5.57
CA ALA A 114 4.52 0.50 6.96
C ALA A 114 5.81 0.38 7.77
N LYS A 115 5.92 1.11 8.89
CA LYS A 115 7.09 1.04 9.78
C LYS A 115 7.03 -0.17 10.69
N ASN A 116 5.83 -0.47 11.16
CA ASN A 116 5.50 -1.61 12.00
C ASN A 116 4.21 -2.25 11.48
N ASP A 117 3.82 -3.33 12.14
CA ASP A 117 2.49 -3.90 11.94
C ASP A 117 1.41 -2.88 12.30
N CYS A 118 0.47 -2.63 11.38
CA CYS A 118 -0.59 -1.64 11.55
C CYS A 118 -1.90 -2.07 10.86
N TYR A 119 -3.01 -1.50 11.33
CA TYR A 119 -4.35 -1.86 10.88
C TYR A 119 -5.30 -0.69 11.08
N ASN A 120 -6.11 -0.39 10.05
CA ASN A 120 -7.05 0.74 10.06
C ASN A 120 -6.40 2.09 10.43
N GLU A 121 -5.11 2.24 10.14
CA GLU A 121 -4.35 3.47 10.33
C GLU A 121 -4.07 4.09 8.98
N GLU A 122 -4.56 5.32 8.76
CA GLU A 122 -4.49 5.97 7.45
C GLU A 122 -3.07 6.50 7.13
N PRO A 123 -2.48 6.16 5.96
CA PRO A 123 -1.20 6.70 5.52
C PRO A 123 -1.25 8.22 5.34
N GLY A 124 -0.18 8.89 5.75
CA GLY A 124 -0.11 10.36 5.77
C GLY A 124 -0.79 11.01 6.98
N VAL A 125 -1.57 10.25 7.76
CA VAL A 125 -2.16 10.70 9.04
C VAL A 125 -1.45 10.04 10.22
N SER A 126 -1.28 8.71 10.18
CA SER A 126 -0.64 7.95 11.26
C SER A 126 0.89 7.92 11.15
N ALA A 127 1.56 7.90 12.32
CA ALA A 127 3.00 7.69 12.46
C ALA A 127 3.49 6.28 12.09
N SER A 128 2.57 5.32 11.92
CA SER A 128 2.87 3.96 11.47
C SER A 128 3.31 3.88 10.01
N TRP A 129 3.11 4.94 9.24
CA TRP A 129 3.49 5.02 7.83
C TRP A 129 4.66 5.96 7.60
N GLN A 130 5.55 5.57 6.69
CA GLN A 130 6.60 6.41 6.12
C GLN A 130 6.23 6.75 4.67
N GLU A 131 5.97 8.01 4.36
CA GLU A 131 5.85 8.46 2.95
C GLU A 131 7.20 8.25 2.26
N ILE A 132 7.20 7.55 1.12
CA ILE A 132 8.39 7.37 0.29
C ILE A 132 8.54 8.61 -0.58
N THR A 133 9.34 9.56 -0.09
CA THR A 133 9.61 10.84 -0.74
C THR A 133 10.97 11.38 -0.30
N ASN A 134 11.53 12.29 -1.10
CA ASN A 134 12.70 13.06 -0.74
C ASN A 134 12.35 14.39 -0.04
N GLU A 135 11.06 14.68 0.17
CA GLU A 135 10.62 15.85 0.92
C GLU A 135 10.50 15.54 2.42
N TRP A 136 10.67 16.57 3.25
CA TRP A 136 10.31 16.45 4.65
C TRP A 136 8.79 16.25 4.79
N ARG A 137 8.41 15.37 5.71
CA ARG A 137 7.01 15.06 6.04
C ARG A 137 6.86 14.96 7.55
N PRO A 138 5.75 15.47 8.10
CA PRO A 138 5.37 15.10 9.46
C PRO A 138 5.18 13.58 9.52
N ASN A 139 5.36 13.04 10.72
CA ASN A 139 5.28 11.63 11.05
C ASN A 139 6.30 10.71 10.40
N ASN A 140 7.01 11.12 9.34
CA ASN A 140 8.17 10.40 8.83
C ASN A 140 9.28 10.36 9.89
N THR A 141 10.02 9.26 9.86
CA THR A 141 11.21 9.05 10.69
C THR A 141 12.45 9.26 9.82
N TYR A 142 13.42 9.99 10.36
CA TYR A 142 14.69 10.32 9.69
C TYR A 142 15.84 9.87 10.57
N VAL A 143 16.84 9.22 9.99
CA VAL A 143 18.06 8.77 10.69
C VAL A 143 19.27 9.61 10.27
N TYR A 144 20.39 9.45 10.99
CA TYR A 144 21.63 10.16 10.67
C TYR A 144 22.00 10.01 9.19
N GLY A 145 22.22 11.15 8.52
CA GLY A 145 22.63 11.21 7.13
C GLY A 145 21.49 11.27 6.12
N ASP A 146 20.23 11.07 6.52
CA ASP A 146 19.08 11.25 5.61
C ASP A 146 19.02 12.69 5.10
N ILE A 147 18.72 12.85 3.81
CA ILE A 147 18.62 14.16 3.15
C ILE A 147 17.19 14.39 2.70
N VAL A 148 16.63 15.55 3.03
CA VAL A 148 15.28 15.95 2.64
C VAL A 148 15.25 17.35 2.04
N TRP A 149 14.29 17.58 1.16
CA TRP A 149 13.87 18.91 0.71
C TRP A 149 12.84 19.51 1.66
N HIS A 150 13.05 20.75 2.07
CA HIS A 150 12.07 21.55 2.83
C HIS A 150 12.18 23.02 2.43
N ASN A 151 11.05 23.66 2.09
CA ASN A 151 11.01 25.07 1.68
C ASN A 151 12.05 25.45 0.60
N GLY A 152 12.28 24.57 -0.38
CA GLY A 152 13.21 24.80 -1.49
C GLY A 152 14.70 24.63 -1.14
N LYS A 153 15.02 24.11 0.04
CA LYS A 153 16.39 23.87 0.53
C LYS A 153 16.61 22.41 0.91
N GLN A 154 17.86 21.98 0.94
CA GLN A 154 18.24 20.63 1.36
C GLN A 154 18.77 20.60 2.79
N TYR A 155 18.29 19.63 3.56
CA TYR A 155 18.69 19.42 4.94
C TYR A 155 19.14 17.99 5.17
N ARG A 156 20.22 17.82 5.94
CA ARG A 156 20.71 16.53 6.42
C ARG A 156 20.36 16.31 7.88
N ALA A 157 19.80 15.15 8.20
CA ALA A 157 19.52 14.76 9.57
C ALA A 157 20.82 14.44 10.32
N LYS A 158 20.98 15.00 11.53
CA LYS A 158 22.14 14.81 12.40
C LYS A 158 21.99 13.65 13.38
N TYR A 159 20.79 13.13 13.55
CA TYR A 159 20.46 11.97 14.39
C TYR A 159 19.02 11.55 14.10
N TRP A 160 18.60 10.43 14.71
CA TRP A 160 17.22 9.96 14.64
C TRP A 160 16.26 11.08 15.08
N ASN A 161 15.30 11.44 14.24
CA ASN A 161 14.24 12.38 14.59
C ASN A 161 12.92 12.05 13.90
N GLN A 162 11.83 12.55 14.47
CA GLN A 162 10.48 12.46 13.94
C GLN A 162 9.74 13.74 14.33
N ASN A 163 8.98 14.33 13.40
CA ASN A 163 8.25 15.60 13.61
C ASN A 163 9.12 16.84 13.91
N GLU A 164 10.44 16.72 13.89
CA GLU A 164 11.34 17.87 13.99
C GLU A 164 11.45 18.53 12.62
N GLU A 165 11.00 19.78 12.51
CA GLU A 165 10.96 20.51 11.24
C GLU A 165 12.35 21.08 10.86
N PRO A 166 12.84 20.88 9.63
CA PRO A 166 14.09 21.45 9.17
C PRO A 166 14.09 22.98 9.21
N GLY A 167 15.19 23.56 9.67
CA GLY A 167 15.31 25.02 9.89
C GLY A 167 14.77 25.51 11.23
N ASN A 168 13.92 24.73 11.92
CA ASN A 168 13.37 25.07 13.24
C ASN A 168 13.95 24.20 14.38
N SER A 169 14.69 23.14 14.03
CA SER A 169 15.28 22.20 15.00
C SER A 169 16.80 22.02 14.79
N PRO A 170 17.57 21.79 15.87
CA PRO A 170 18.99 21.42 15.78
C PRO A 170 19.25 20.04 15.14
N ALA A 171 18.22 19.19 14.98
CA ALA A 171 18.31 17.87 14.35
C ALA A 171 18.73 17.94 12.88
N TRP A 172 18.63 19.11 12.26
CA TRP A 172 18.90 19.31 10.85
C TRP A 172 20.14 20.20 10.62
N GLU A 173 20.87 19.89 9.56
CA GLU A 173 21.94 20.70 9.01
C GLU A 173 21.51 21.19 7.63
N LEU A 174 21.49 22.51 7.41
CA LEU A 174 21.28 23.07 6.07
C LEU A 174 22.51 22.75 5.21
N ILE A 175 22.28 22.19 4.03
CA ILE A 175 23.34 21.87 3.05
C ILE A 175 23.39 22.93 1.95
N GLU A 176 22.23 23.27 1.38
CA GLU A 176 22.05 24.25 0.29
C GLU A 176 20.69 24.97 0.45
#